data_AF-V5H4Z0-F1
#
_entry.id   AF-V5H4Z0-F1
#
_cell.length_a   1.000
_cell.length_b   1.000
_cell.length_c   1.000
_cell.angle_alpha   90.00
_cell.angle_beta   90.00
_cell.angle_gamma   90.00
#
_symmetry.space_group_name_H-M   'P 1'
#
loop_
_entity.id
_entity.type
_entity.pdbx_description
1 polymer ?
#
loop_
_entity_poly.entity_id
_entity_poly.type
_entity_poly.pdbx_seq_one_letter_code
_entity_poly.pdbx_strand_id
1 'polypeptide(L)'
;MNCPRIVWPSFFLTLKNWIQATFIIKPYLDMGYNQTEFLNGAKQALTYVSALVARGDFKSLEGLVASPTISEVQRNYSRFTEEQRQKLSVELTDIYFCFLYQIGIIMDDRNDQRFVEATVVYHYMPGLERIRQSPSLPDETMEQVRSRVHVANYRFIREYTKGVQGDWTINQLNHFKLGPP
;
A
#
# COMPACT_ATOMS: atom_id res chain seq x y z
N MET A 1 2.30 -8.12 -13.59
CA MET A 1 1.49 -6.99 -14.13
C MET A 1 2.34 -5.72 -14.03
N ASN A 2 2.19 -4.72 -14.89
CA ASN A 2 2.88 -3.43 -14.66
C ASN A 2 2.19 -2.71 -13.49
N CYS A 3 2.78 -2.77 -12.30
CA CYS A 3 2.32 -1.98 -11.16
C CYS A 3 2.85 -0.55 -11.32
N PRO A 4 1.99 0.47 -11.50
CA PRO A 4 2.43 1.83 -11.73
C PRO A 4 3.21 2.36 -10.52
N ARG A 5 4.27 3.14 -10.78
CA ARG A 5 5.02 3.85 -9.74
C ARG A 5 4.31 5.18 -9.47
N ILE A 6 3.47 5.20 -8.43
CA ILE A 6 2.70 6.36 -8.02
C ILE A 6 3.41 7.00 -6.82
N VAL A 7 3.65 8.31 -6.91
CA VAL A 7 4.34 9.07 -5.87
C VAL A 7 3.44 10.14 -5.28
N TRP A 8 2.86 10.99 -6.12
CA TRP A 8 2.17 12.18 -5.66
C TRP A 8 0.65 12.02 -5.71
N PRO A 9 -0.08 12.70 -4.81
CA PRO A 9 -1.54 12.74 -4.88
C PRO A 9 -1.99 13.46 -6.15
N SER A 10 -3.16 13.09 -6.66
CA SER A 10 -3.85 13.81 -7.72
C SER A 10 -5.07 14.51 -7.13
N PHE A 11 -5.15 15.83 -7.30
CA PHE A 11 -6.27 16.63 -6.78
C PHE A 11 -7.63 16.10 -7.27
N PHE A 12 -7.74 15.81 -8.57
CA PHE A 12 -8.96 15.26 -9.17
C PHE A 12 -9.33 13.89 -8.59
N LEU A 13 -8.34 13.04 -8.33
CA LEU A 13 -8.60 11.74 -7.70
C LEU A 13 -8.99 11.89 -6.23
N THR A 14 -8.39 12.82 -5.49
CA THR A 14 -8.80 13.10 -4.11
C THR A 14 -10.28 13.49 -4.04
N LEU A 15 -10.72 14.40 -4.92
CA LEU A 15 -12.13 14.79 -4.98
C LEU A 15 -13.03 13.61 -5.41
N LYS A 16 -12.63 12.85 -6.42
CA LYS A 16 -13.37 11.67 -6.89
C LYS A 16 -13.52 10.61 -5.80
N ASN A 17 -12.42 10.32 -5.07
CA ASN A 17 -12.41 9.37 -3.97
C ASN A 17 -13.38 9.82 -2.87
N TRP A 18 -13.39 11.10 -2.54
CA TRP A 18 -14.32 11.66 -1.56
C TRP A 18 -15.79 11.50 -1.99
N ILE A 19 -16.10 11.78 -3.27
CA ILE A 19 -17.46 11.55 -3.83
C ILE A 19 -17.84 10.07 -3.74
N GLN A 20 -16.96 9.17 -4.19
CA GLN A 20 -17.22 7.72 -4.17
C GLN A 20 -17.41 7.18 -2.74
N ALA A 21 -16.57 7.61 -1.80
CA ALA A 21 -16.70 7.21 -0.40
C ALA A 21 -18.02 7.70 0.22
N THR A 22 -18.40 8.96 -0.05
CA THR A 22 -19.56 9.62 0.56
C THR A 22 -20.88 9.14 -0.05
N PHE A 23 -20.93 8.99 -1.36
CA PHE A 23 -22.18 8.75 -2.10
C PHE A 23 -22.34 7.32 -2.62
N ILE A 24 -21.29 6.48 -2.56
CA ILE A 24 -21.37 5.10 -3.05
C ILE A 24 -21.03 4.10 -1.94
N ILE A 25 -19.81 4.17 -1.40
CA ILE A 25 -19.35 3.17 -0.42
C ILE A 25 -20.19 3.23 0.85
N LYS A 26 -20.23 4.39 1.53
CA LYS A 26 -21.00 4.55 2.78
C LYS A 26 -22.49 4.17 2.65
N PRO A 27 -23.24 4.68 1.66
CA PRO A 27 -24.67 4.40 1.60
C PRO A 27 -25.04 3.00 1.09
N TYR A 28 -24.25 2.39 0.20
CA TYR A 28 -24.67 1.17 -0.51
C TYR A 28 -23.81 -0.07 -0.23
N LEU A 29 -22.57 0.10 0.21
CA LEU A 29 -21.62 -1.03 0.34
C LEU A 29 -21.19 -1.26 1.79
N ASP A 30 -20.85 -0.20 2.52
CA ASP A 30 -20.33 -0.27 3.89
C ASP A 30 -20.66 1.01 4.68
N MET A 31 -21.76 0.97 5.43
CA MET A 31 -22.19 2.08 6.30
C MET A 31 -21.15 2.46 7.36
N GLY A 32 -20.29 1.52 7.75
CA GLY A 32 -19.23 1.73 8.73
C GLY A 32 -17.94 2.29 8.13
N TYR A 33 -17.87 2.51 6.81
CA TYR A 33 -16.63 2.90 6.16
C TYR A 33 -16.06 4.21 6.71
N ASN A 34 -14.82 4.15 7.19
CA ASN A 34 -14.05 5.30 7.64
C ASN A 34 -12.69 5.29 6.96
N GLN A 35 -12.40 6.34 6.18
CA GLN A 35 -11.15 6.43 5.42
C GLN A 35 -9.92 6.51 6.32
N THR A 36 -10.01 7.18 7.47
CA THR A 36 -8.89 7.30 8.42
C THR A 36 -8.57 5.96 9.05
N GLU A 37 -9.60 5.21 9.47
CA GLU A 37 -9.43 3.85 10.00
C GLU A 37 -8.89 2.90 8.94
N PHE A 38 -9.41 2.97 7.71
CA PHE A 38 -8.89 2.22 6.58
C PHE A 38 -7.40 2.50 6.36
N LEU A 39 -6.98 3.77 6.32
CA LEU A 39 -5.57 4.13 6.15
C LEU A 39 -4.68 3.67 7.31
N ASN A 40 -5.20 3.66 8.54
CA ASN A 40 -4.48 3.11 9.68
C ASN A 40 -4.28 1.60 9.55
N GLY A 41 -5.34 0.87 9.18
CA GLY A 41 -5.25 -0.57 8.88
C GLY A 41 -4.30 -0.86 7.71
N ALA A 42 -4.33 -0.03 6.66
CA ALA A 42 -3.48 -0.16 5.49
C ALA A 42 -1.98 0.00 5.83
N LYS A 43 -1.62 0.92 6.74
CA LYS A 43 -0.25 1.02 7.27
C LYS A 43 0.18 -0.24 8.00
N GLN A 44 -0.69 -0.81 8.85
CA GLN A 44 -0.39 -2.08 9.54
C GLN A 44 -0.19 -3.21 8.52
N ALA A 45 -1.06 -3.31 7.52
CA ALA A 45 -0.95 -4.29 6.45
C ALA A 45 0.37 -4.16 5.68
N LEU A 46 0.79 -2.94 5.33
CA LEU A 46 2.11 -2.70 4.71
C LEU A 46 3.23 -3.25 5.60
N THR A 47 3.26 -2.89 6.88
CA THR A 47 4.35 -3.30 7.78
C THR A 47 4.42 -4.82 7.92
N TYR A 48 3.26 -5.47 8.09
CA TYR A 48 3.19 -6.92 8.26
C TYR A 48 3.56 -7.67 6.98
N VAL A 49 2.95 -7.30 5.84
CA VAL A 49 3.20 -7.97 4.54
C VAL A 49 4.62 -7.75 4.07
N SER A 50 5.15 -6.53 4.19
CA SER A 50 6.54 -6.25 3.79
C SER A 50 7.56 -7.04 4.62
N ALA A 51 7.29 -7.25 5.92
CA ALA A 51 8.13 -8.08 6.77
C ALA A 51 8.10 -9.57 6.39
N LEU A 52 6.93 -10.11 6.03
CA LEU A 52 6.81 -11.49 5.52
C LEU A 52 7.54 -11.65 4.20
N VAL A 53 7.38 -10.69 3.28
CA VAL A 53 8.08 -10.68 1.99
C VAL A 53 9.59 -10.62 2.22
N ALA A 54 10.10 -9.77 3.10
CA ALA A 54 11.53 -9.68 3.40
C ALA A 54 12.14 -11.02 3.84
N ARG A 55 11.38 -11.79 4.65
CA ARG A 55 11.77 -13.13 5.15
C ARG A 55 11.56 -14.25 4.12
N GLY A 56 10.90 -13.98 3.00
CA GLY A 56 10.53 -14.99 2.01
C GLY A 56 9.39 -15.92 2.50
N ASP A 57 8.61 -15.51 3.49
CA ASP A 57 7.49 -16.30 4.01
C ASP A 57 6.23 -16.04 3.19
N PHE A 58 6.19 -16.63 1.99
CA PHE A 58 5.09 -16.45 1.06
C PHE A 58 3.84 -17.25 1.42
N LYS A 59 3.98 -18.29 2.23
CA LYS A 59 2.84 -19.09 2.70
C LYS A 59 1.97 -18.26 3.63
N SER A 60 2.58 -17.50 4.54
CA SER A 60 1.85 -16.58 5.42
C SER A 60 1.23 -15.39 4.71
N LEU A 61 1.48 -15.19 3.40
CA LEU A 61 0.79 -14.18 2.59
C LEU A 61 -0.59 -14.66 2.08
N GLU A 62 -0.88 -15.97 2.12
CA GLU A 62 -2.16 -16.51 1.70
C GLU A 62 -3.31 -15.89 2.52
N GLY A 63 -4.36 -15.44 1.83
CA GLY A 63 -5.48 -14.69 2.44
C GLY A 63 -5.23 -13.19 2.64
N LEU A 64 -3.97 -12.77 2.77
CA LEU A 64 -3.59 -11.34 2.87
C LEU A 64 -3.28 -10.71 1.51
N VAL A 65 -2.72 -11.51 0.61
CA VAL A 65 -2.31 -11.12 -0.73
C VAL A 65 -2.92 -12.11 -1.73
N ALA A 66 -3.43 -11.60 -2.85
CA ALA A 66 -4.02 -12.43 -3.88
C ALA A 66 -2.97 -13.37 -4.50
N SER A 67 -3.33 -14.63 -4.79
CA SER A 67 -2.40 -15.66 -5.29
C SER A 67 -1.60 -15.26 -6.55
N PRO A 68 -2.18 -14.56 -7.55
CA PRO A 68 -1.41 -14.07 -8.70
C PRO A 68 -0.31 -13.08 -8.29
N THR A 69 -0.59 -12.24 -7.29
CA THR A 69 0.32 -11.24 -6.74
C THR A 69 1.43 -11.91 -5.93
N ILE A 70 1.11 -12.93 -5.11
CA ILE A 70 2.14 -13.73 -4.41
C ILE A 70 3.13 -14.35 -5.41
N SER A 71 2.61 -14.94 -6.50
CA SER A 71 3.44 -15.55 -7.54
C SER A 71 4.39 -14.54 -8.21
N GLU A 72 3.92 -13.31 -8.44
CA GLU A 72 4.75 -12.22 -8.97
C GLU A 72 5.81 -11.75 -7.96
N VAL A 73 5.43 -11.60 -6.69
CA VAL A 73 6.35 -11.23 -5.62
C VAL A 73 7.45 -12.28 -5.45
N GLN A 74 7.12 -13.56 -5.44
CA GLN A 74 8.09 -14.67 -5.39
C GLN A 74 9.09 -14.61 -6.55
N ARG A 75 8.60 -14.38 -7.77
CA ARG A 75 9.44 -14.26 -8.97
C ARG A 75 10.38 -13.06 -8.90
N ASN A 76 9.94 -11.95 -8.34
CA ASN A 76 10.78 -10.76 -8.17
C ASN A 76 11.79 -10.96 -7.04
N TYR A 77 11.36 -11.56 -5.93
CA TYR A 77 12.18 -11.84 -4.75
C TYR A 77 13.39 -12.74 -5.06
N SER A 78 13.21 -13.74 -5.94
CA SER A 78 14.31 -14.63 -6.36
C SER A 78 15.45 -13.90 -7.07
N ARG A 79 15.19 -12.71 -7.63
CA ARG A 79 16.17 -11.86 -8.33
C ARG A 79 16.92 -10.91 -7.39
N PHE A 80 16.48 -10.78 -6.14
CA PHE A 80 17.10 -9.90 -5.16
C PHE A 80 18.22 -10.60 -4.40
N THR A 81 19.26 -9.82 -4.05
CA THR A 81 20.28 -10.23 -3.09
C THR A 81 19.68 -10.29 -1.68
N GLU A 82 20.36 -10.96 -0.75
CA GLU A 82 19.93 -11.01 0.65
C GLU A 82 19.78 -9.60 1.26
N GLU A 83 20.74 -8.72 1.01
CA GLU A 83 20.70 -7.33 1.45
C GLU A 83 19.49 -6.56 0.87
N GLN A 84 19.17 -6.76 -0.41
CA GLN A 84 18.00 -6.15 -1.04
C GLN A 84 16.70 -6.67 -0.42
N ARG A 85 16.63 -7.95 -0.05
CA ARG A 85 15.46 -8.57 0.59
C ARG A 85 15.23 -8.02 2.00
N GLN A 86 16.30 -7.88 2.79
CA GLN A 86 16.22 -7.28 4.13
C GLN A 86 15.68 -5.83 4.09
N LYS A 87 16.05 -5.07 3.04
CA LYS A 87 15.56 -3.69 2.82
C LYS A 87 14.10 -3.58 2.39
N LEU A 88 13.39 -4.69 2.17
CA LEU A 88 11.96 -4.68 1.84
C LEU A 88 11.08 -4.42 3.06
N SER A 89 11.53 -4.82 4.26
CA SER A 89 10.76 -4.66 5.49
C SER A 89 10.55 -3.18 5.81
N VAL A 90 9.31 -2.81 6.11
CA VAL A 90 8.96 -1.43 6.49
C VAL A 90 8.45 -1.43 7.92
N GLU A 91 9.06 -0.60 8.77
CA GLU A 91 8.58 -0.37 10.12
C GLU A 91 7.51 0.72 10.15
N LEU A 92 6.59 0.65 11.10
CA LEU A 92 5.51 1.64 11.22
C LEU A 92 6.05 3.06 11.47
N THR A 93 7.13 3.15 12.26
CA THR A 93 7.78 4.42 12.61
C THR A 93 8.58 5.04 11.46
N ASP A 94 8.87 4.25 10.42
CA ASP A 94 9.54 4.73 9.20
C ASP A 94 8.56 5.43 8.24
N ILE A 95 7.25 5.20 8.36
CA ILE A 95 6.21 5.79 7.51
C ILE A 95 5.92 7.21 7.98
N TYR A 96 6.31 8.22 7.19
CA TYR A 96 6.08 9.63 7.52
C TYR A 96 4.95 10.28 6.74
N PHE A 97 4.56 9.72 5.60
CA PHE A 97 3.45 10.23 4.80
C PHE A 97 2.72 9.09 4.09
N CYS A 98 1.39 9.10 4.11
CA CYS A 98 0.55 8.08 3.50
C CYS A 98 -0.78 8.70 3.09
N PHE A 99 -1.30 8.31 1.92
CA PHE A 99 -2.58 8.79 1.43
C PHE A 99 -3.28 7.77 0.53
N LEU A 100 -4.60 7.87 0.47
CA LEU A 100 -5.44 7.13 -0.47
C LEU A 100 -5.36 7.80 -1.84
N TYR A 101 -4.74 7.14 -2.80
CA TYR A 101 -4.56 7.67 -4.16
C TYR A 101 -5.83 7.52 -4.99
N GLN A 102 -6.42 6.33 -5.01
CA GLN A 102 -7.56 6.04 -5.88
C GLN A 102 -8.51 5.01 -5.26
N ILE A 103 -9.81 5.26 -5.40
CA ILE A 103 -10.88 4.28 -5.20
C ILE A 103 -11.39 3.80 -6.58
N GLY A 104 -11.36 2.50 -6.80
CA GLY A 104 -12.04 1.82 -7.89
C GLY A 104 -13.31 1.16 -7.37
N ILE A 105 -14.43 1.29 -8.08
CA ILE A 105 -15.64 0.53 -7.79
C ILE A 105 -15.96 -0.27 -9.03
N ILE A 106 -16.04 -1.58 -8.87
CA ILE A 106 -16.33 -2.53 -9.93
C ILE A 106 -17.73 -3.07 -9.65
N MET A 107 -18.63 -2.85 -10.59
CA MET A 107 -20.00 -3.37 -10.56
C MET A 107 -20.16 -4.28 -11.76
N ASP A 108 -20.26 -5.58 -11.51
CA ASP A 108 -20.61 -6.55 -12.53
C ASP A 108 -22.09 -6.90 -12.39
N ASP A 109 -22.93 -6.21 -13.17
CA ASP A 109 -24.37 -6.40 -13.14
C ASP A 109 -24.81 -7.78 -13.67
N ARG A 110 -23.94 -8.50 -14.40
CA ARG A 110 -24.28 -9.84 -14.90
C ARG A 110 -24.26 -10.87 -13.80
N ASN A 111 -23.31 -10.73 -12.87
CA ASN A 111 -23.08 -11.67 -11.78
C ASN A 111 -23.49 -11.09 -10.40
N ASP A 112 -24.08 -9.89 -10.40
CA ASP A 112 -24.39 -9.08 -9.21
C ASP A 112 -23.19 -8.87 -8.27
N GLN A 113 -21.98 -8.90 -8.82
CA GLN A 113 -20.76 -8.77 -8.02
C GLN A 113 -20.40 -7.31 -7.83
N ARG A 114 -19.90 -7.00 -6.63
CA ARG A 114 -19.47 -5.65 -6.25
C ARG A 114 -18.10 -5.74 -5.62
N PHE A 115 -17.14 -5.00 -6.14
CA PHE A 115 -15.81 -4.89 -5.55
C PHE A 115 -15.42 -3.44 -5.38
N VAL A 116 -14.67 -3.16 -4.31
CA VAL A 116 -13.97 -1.89 -4.14
C VAL A 116 -12.48 -2.16 -4.15
N GLU A 117 -11.77 -1.41 -4.97
CA GLU A 117 -10.32 -1.31 -4.93
C GLU A 117 -9.89 0.02 -4.28
N ALA A 118 -8.84 -0.01 -3.49
CA ALA A 118 -8.25 1.15 -2.85
C ALA A 118 -6.74 1.12 -3.00
N THR A 119 -6.18 2.06 -3.76
CA THR A 119 -4.73 2.20 -3.94
C THR A 119 -4.19 3.18 -2.91
N VAL A 120 -3.28 2.73 -2.07
CA VAL A 120 -2.62 3.52 -1.03
C VAL A 120 -1.15 3.71 -1.38
N VAL A 121 -0.66 4.94 -1.20
CA VAL A 121 0.73 5.32 -1.43
C VAL A 121 1.36 5.67 -0.09
N TYR A 122 2.53 5.09 0.17
CA TYR A 122 3.29 5.30 1.40
C TYR A 122 4.65 5.88 1.05
N HIS A 123 5.06 6.87 1.81
CA HIS A 123 6.43 7.36 1.84
C HIS A 123 7.03 6.97 3.18
N TYR A 124 8.18 6.33 3.11
CA TYR A 124 8.90 5.88 4.29
C TYR A 124 10.40 6.08 4.11
N MET A 125 11.10 6.16 5.23
CA MET A 125 12.55 6.26 5.27
C MET A 125 13.04 5.25 6.29
N PRO A 126 13.74 4.18 5.87
CA PRO A 126 14.26 3.18 6.81
C PRO A 126 15.12 3.82 7.92
N GLY A 127 14.80 3.54 9.18
CA GLY A 127 15.52 4.08 10.33
C GLY A 127 15.18 5.54 10.67
N LEU A 128 14.04 6.06 10.21
CA LEU A 128 13.62 7.45 10.42
C LEU A 128 13.56 7.83 11.90
N GLU A 129 13.09 6.92 12.74
CA GLU A 129 12.99 7.15 14.18
C GLU A 129 14.36 7.42 14.82
N ARG A 130 15.41 6.68 14.40
CA ARG A 130 16.78 6.90 14.88
C ARG A 130 17.30 8.26 14.44
N ILE A 131 16.99 8.67 13.21
CA ILE A 131 17.35 9.99 12.67
C ILE A 131 16.67 11.10 13.49
N ARG A 132 15.38 10.94 13.83
CA ARG A 132 14.64 11.91 14.65
C ARG A 132 15.20 12.06 16.06
N GLN A 133 15.70 10.98 16.65
CA GLN A 133 16.27 10.97 18.00
C GLN A 133 17.70 11.53 18.07
N SER A 134 18.42 11.59 16.94
CA SER A 134 19.78 12.14 16.84
C SER A 134 19.81 13.31 15.84
N PRO A 135 19.35 14.52 16.22
CA PRO A 135 19.24 15.66 15.32
C PRO A 135 20.57 16.28 14.87
N SER A 136 21.70 15.56 15.00
CA SER A 136 23.05 16.03 14.68
C SER A 136 23.38 15.97 13.17
N LEU A 137 22.43 16.26 12.29
CA LEU A 137 22.69 16.42 10.85
C LEU A 137 22.42 17.86 10.40
N PRO A 138 23.25 18.86 10.81
CA PRO A 138 23.05 20.25 10.42
C PRO A 138 23.30 20.51 8.91
N ASP A 139 24.00 19.60 8.22
CA ASP A 139 24.53 19.82 6.86
C ASP A 139 23.97 18.87 5.78
N GLU A 140 22.88 18.14 6.06
CA GLU A 140 22.27 17.31 5.01
C GLU A 140 21.50 18.14 3.99
N THR A 141 21.92 18.03 2.74
CA THR A 141 21.21 18.60 1.61
C THR A 141 19.85 17.92 1.41
N MET A 142 18.88 18.65 0.85
CA MET A 142 17.56 18.11 0.50
C MET A 142 17.66 16.88 -0.43
N GLU A 143 18.66 16.83 -1.30
CA GLU A 143 18.91 15.69 -2.19
C GLU A 143 19.40 14.45 -1.43
N GLN A 144 20.26 14.61 -0.42
CA GLN A 144 20.66 13.50 0.45
C GLN A 144 19.47 12.94 1.22
N VAL A 145 18.58 13.81 1.72
CA VAL A 145 17.34 13.40 2.39
C VAL A 145 16.43 12.65 1.41
N ARG A 146 16.21 13.18 0.21
CA ARG A 146 15.40 12.54 -0.84
C ARG A 146 15.95 11.19 -1.28
N SER A 147 17.26 11.01 -1.31
CA SER A 147 17.90 9.74 -1.69
C SER A 147 17.55 8.57 -0.73
N ARG A 148 17.13 8.90 0.49
CA ARG A 148 16.68 7.95 1.51
C ARG A 148 15.18 7.73 1.51
N VAL A 149 14.43 8.45 0.68
CA VAL A 149 12.97 8.28 0.58
C VAL A 149 12.65 7.09 -0.29
N HIS A 150 11.87 6.18 0.28
CA HIS A 150 11.27 5.08 -0.41
C HIS A 150 9.76 5.30 -0.53
N VAL A 151 9.20 4.74 -1.60
CA VAL A 151 7.77 4.73 -1.88
C VAL A 151 7.30 3.30 -1.96
N ALA A 152 6.15 3.01 -1.35
CA ALA A 152 5.42 1.76 -1.53
C ALA A 152 4.03 2.08 -2.08
N ASN A 153 3.53 1.25 -3.01
CA ASN A 153 2.17 1.35 -3.52
C ASN A 153 1.47 0.01 -3.30
N TYR A 154 0.36 0.01 -2.58
CA TYR A 154 -0.43 -1.19 -2.30
C TYR A 154 -1.85 -0.95 -2.76
N ARG A 155 -2.39 -1.88 -3.55
CA ARG A 155 -3.79 -1.88 -3.93
C ARG A 155 -4.51 -2.98 -3.16
N PHE A 156 -5.47 -2.54 -2.37
CA PHE A 156 -6.37 -3.39 -1.62
C PHE A 156 -7.63 -3.62 -2.45
N ILE A 157 -8.21 -4.80 -2.36
CA ILE A 157 -9.50 -5.15 -2.95
C ILE A 157 -10.37 -5.82 -1.89
N ARG A 158 -11.65 -5.51 -1.87
CA ARG A 158 -12.65 -6.19 -1.04
C ARG A 158 -13.92 -6.41 -1.84
N GLU A 159 -14.50 -7.58 -1.66
CA GLU A 159 -15.80 -7.94 -2.21
C GLU A 159 -16.92 -7.46 -1.29
N TYR A 160 -17.92 -6.80 -1.89
CA TYR A 160 -19.14 -6.28 -1.26
C TYR A 160 -20.41 -6.89 -1.87
N THR A 161 -20.27 -7.99 -2.63
CA THR A 161 -21.40 -8.75 -3.16
C THR A 161 -22.33 -9.17 -2.03
N LYS A 162 -23.65 -9.04 -2.24
CA LYS A 162 -24.63 -9.32 -1.19
C LYS A 162 -24.51 -10.76 -0.69
N GLY A 163 -24.38 -10.92 0.63
CA GLY A 163 -24.23 -12.23 1.27
C GLY A 163 -22.79 -12.76 1.32
N VAL A 164 -21.83 -12.07 0.72
CA VAL A 164 -20.40 -12.38 0.85
C VAL A 164 -19.80 -11.57 2.00
N GLN A 165 -19.13 -12.26 2.92
CA GLN A 165 -18.33 -11.61 3.96
C GLN A 165 -16.89 -11.46 3.45
N GLY A 166 -16.65 -10.43 2.63
CA GLY A 166 -15.32 -10.17 2.06
C GLY A 166 -14.40 -9.46 3.06
N ASP A 167 -13.12 -9.83 3.02
CA ASP A 167 -12.02 -9.14 3.69
C ASP A 167 -11.23 -8.28 2.69
N TRP A 168 -10.43 -7.35 3.22
CA TRP A 168 -9.47 -6.60 2.40
C TRP A 168 -8.24 -7.45 2.12
N THR A 169 -7.98 -7.70 0.84
CA THR A 169 -6.78 -8.42 0.37
C THR A 169 -5.97 -7.52 -0.54
N ILE A 170 -4.64 -7.66 -0.53
CA ILE A 170 -3.75 -6.91 -1.44
C ILE A 170 -3.68 -7.64 -2.79
N ASN A 171 -4.06 -6.97 -3.87
CA ASN A 171 -3.97 -7.54 -5.22
C ASN A 171 -2.85 -6.92 -6.08
N GLN A 172 -2.21 -5.85 -5.62
CA GLN A 172 -0.97 -5.32 -6.21
C GLN A 172 -0.09 -4.68 -5.14
N LEU A 173 1.22 -4.88 -5.24
CA LEU A 173 2.19 -4.19 -4.39
C LEU A 173 3.49 -3.90 -5.14
N ASN A 174 4.13 -2.77 -4.80
CA ASN A 174 5.48 -2.45 -5.25
C ASN A 174 6.22 -1.57 -4.22
N HIS A 175 7.56 -1.60 -4.30
CA HIS A 175 8.47 -0.77 -3.51
C HIS A 175 9.52 -0.19 -4.46
N PHE A 176 9.85 1.09 -4.34
CA PHE A 176 10.89 1.74 -5.12
C PHE A 176 11.47 2.95 -4.39
N LYS A 177 12.69 3.36 -4.78
CA LYS A 177 13.30 4.61 -4.30
C LYS A 177 12.78 5.80 -5.13
N LEU A 178 12.63 6.96 -4.47
CA LEU A 178 12.20 8.19 -5.13
C LEU A 178 13.31 8.86 -5.95
N GLY A 179 14.58 8.60 -5.62
CA GLY A 179 15.75 9.12 -6.33
C GLY A 179 16.04 8.44 -7.68
N PRO A 180 17.04 8.92 -8.43
CA PRO A 180 17.50 8.25 -9.66
C PRO A 180 17.93 6.79 -9.37
N PRO A 181 17.76 5.89 -10.35
CA PRO A 181 18.06 4.46 -10.20
C PRO A 181 19.52 4.18 -9.88
#